data_AF-A0A1E5UMX8-F1
#
_entry.id   AF-A0A1E5UMX8-F1
#
_cell.length_a   1.000
_cell.length_b   1.000
_cell.length_c   1.000
_cell.angle_alpha   90.00
_cell.angle_beta   90.00
_cell.angle_gamma   90.00
#
_symmetry.space_group_name_H-M   'P 1'
#
loop_
_entity.id
_entity.type
_entity.pdbx_description
1 polymer ?
#
loop_
_entity_poly.entity_id
_entity_poly.type
_entity_poly.pdbx_seq_one_letter_code
_entity_poly.pdbx_strand_id
1 'polypeptide(L)'
;MTSIVGGGSRMMSPKQLLTIIIVIFSALSFIKLLLLTSPSSGASSSSLRSPPWDAGGGNGTGRSVLAAKELALLRSLVAARAPCRLLVFGLSPQLLALAKLNSGAGSGAAAATTAFVTDSAEDADAARRVLGSWRGGGGARIDSAVAVHRARYRDAAAEAWPLLRRARGSPACRRPTGTVRKSGCPLVLTSLPREVLDARWDVVVVDGPSGAAPEEPGRMGTIYTAAALARVVAGGEPVDVAVHDVDRTVERWYAWEYLCEDNLVAAKGRLWHFRVGAGGPPDAFCNTGPAQIL
;
A
#
# COMPACT_ATOMS: atom_id res chain seq x y z
N MET A 1 -57.68 -41.05 33.22
CA MET A 1 -56.43 -41.72 32.78
C MET A 1 -56.07 -41.07 31.45
N THR A 2 -55.11 -40.17 31.34
CA THR A 2 -53.66 -40.42 31.43
C THR A 2 -52.89 -39.14 31.77
N SER A 3 -51.81 -39.32 32.54
CA SER A 3 -51.00 -38.27 33.17
C SER A 3 -50.16 -37.45 32.20
N ILE A 4 -50.09 -36.14 32.47
CA ILE A 4 -49.12 -35.19 31.93
C ILE A 4 -47.76 -35.51 32.56
N VAL A 5 -46.79 -35.95 31.76
CA VAL A 5 -45.40 -36.17 32.21
C VAL A 5 -44.69 -34.81 32.22
N GLY A 6 -44.36 -34.34 33.42
CA GLY A 6 -43.58 -33.13 33.66
C GLY A 6 -42.14 -33.29 33.18
N GLY A 7 -41.75 -32.49 32.19
CA GLY A 7 -40.37 -32.34 31.74
C GLY A 7 -39.57 -31.51 32.75
N GLY A 8 -38.93 -32.18 33.71
CA GLY A 8 -37.96 -31.55 34.60
C GLY A 8 -36.71 -31.12 33.83
N SER A 9 -36.48 -29.81 33.72
CA SER A 9 -35.26 -29.22 33.19
C SER A 9 -34.09 -29.57 34.12
N ARG A 10 -33.30 -30.58 33.78
CA ARG A 10 -32.03 -30.87 34.48
C ARG A 10 -31.07 -29.71 34.21
N MET A 11 -30.91 -28.83 35.19
CA MET A 11 -29.90 -27.77 35.16
C MET A 11 -28.52 -28.43 35.06
N MET A 12 -27.82 -28.20 33.95
CA MET A 12 -26.45 -28.67 33.76
C MET A 12 -25.52 -27.96 34.75
N SER A 13 -24.65 -28.71 35.42
CA SER A 13 -23.64 -28.09 36.28
C SER A 13 -22.66 -27.24 35.44
N PRO A 14 -22.07 -26.17 35.99
CA PRO A 14 -21.11 -25.33 35.27
C PRO A 14 -19.94 -26.11 34.65
N LYS A 15 -19.53 -27.22 35.29
CA LYS A 15 -18.48 -28.11 34.79
C LYS A 15 -18.92 -28.87 33.54
N GLN A 16 -20.16 -29.37 33.51
CA GLN A 16 -20.71 -30.07 32.33
C GLN A 16 -20.91 -29.12 31.15
N LEU A 17 -21.35 -27.88 31.41
CA LEU A 17 -21.47 -26.85 30.37
C LEU A 17 -20.10 -26.52 29.76
N LEU A 18 -19.07 -26.37 30.59
CA LEU A 18 -17.70 -26.11 30.11
C LEU A 18 -17.17 -27.27 29.24
N THR A 19 -17.37 -28.53 29.65
CA THR A 19 -16.94 -29.70 28.87
C THR A 19 -17.64 -29.75 27.52
N ILE A 20 -18.96 -29.49 27.46
CA ILE A 20 -19.72 -29.48 26.21
C ILE A 20 -19.21 -28.37 25.28
N ILE A 21 -18.96 -27.18 25.81
CA ILE A 21 -18.42 -26.06 25.04
C ILE A 21 -17.05 -26.40 24.44
N ILE A 22 -16.15 -27.00 25.22
CA ILE A 22 -14.81 -27.39 24.73
C ILE A 22 -14.92 -28.44 23.62
N VAL A 23 -15.81 -29.42 23.75
CA VAL A 23 -16.03 -30.45 22.72
C VAL A 23 -16.59 -29.84 21.43
N ILE A 24 -17.54 -28.91 21.54
CA ILE A 24 -18.11 -28.21 20.37
C ILE A 24 -17.03 -27.40 19.64
N PHE A 25 -16.25 -26.60 20.36
CA PHE A 25 -15.18 -25.80 19.75
C PHE A 25 -14.09 -26.67 19.10
N SER A 26 -13.77 -27.80 19.74
CA SER A 26 -12.80 -28.77 19.19
C SER A 26 -13.33 -29.40 17.90
N ALA A 27 -14.60 -29.83 17.87
CA ALA A 27 -15.23 -30.41 16.69
C ALA A 27 -15.34 -29.39 15.53
N LEU A 28 -15.70 -28.13 15.82
CA LEU A 28 -15.76 -27.06 14.82
C LEU A 28 -14.38 -26.74 14.22
N SER A 29 -13.32 -26.79 15.04
CA SER A 29 -11.94 -26.62 14.57
C SER A 29 -11.51 -27.75 13.62
N PHE A 30 -11.86 -29.00 13.95
CA PHE A 30 -11.59 -30.16 13.10
C PHE A 30 -12.36 -30.12 11.78
N ILE A 31 -13.63 -29.69 11.78
CA ILE A 31 -14.41 -29.52 10.53
C ILE A 31 -13.78 -28.47 9.62
N LYS A 32 -13.29 -27.35 10.19
CA LYS A 32 -12.61 -26.30 9.43
C LYS A 32 -11.31 -26.81 8.79
N LEU A 33 -10.58 -27.68 9.48
CA LEU A 33 -9.36 -28.32 8.98
C LEU A 33 -9.65 -29.34 7.86
N LEU A 34 -10.76 -30.08 7.95
CA LEU A 34 -11.22 -31.02 6.93
C LEU A 34 -11.66 -30.31 5.64
N LEU A 35 -12.30 -29.14 5.76
CA LEU A 35 -12.71 -28.31 4.62
C LEU A 35 -11.53 -27.64 3.89
N LEU A 36 -10.40 -27.44 4.58
CA LEU A 36 -9.16 -26.91 4.00
C LEU A 36 -8.34 -27.96 3.25
N THR A 37 -8.65 -29.25 3.39
CA THR A 37 -7.87 -30.36 2.83
C THR A 37 -8.58 -31.11 1.69
N SER A 38 -9.72 -30.60 1.22
CA SER A 38 -10.43 -31.18 0.07
C SER A 38 -9.88 -30.61 -1.25
N PRO A 39 -9.30 -31.43 -2.15
CA PRO A 39 -8.84 -30.95 -3.45
C PRO A 39 -10.06 -30.76 -4.38
N SER A 40 -10.34 -29.51 -4.76
CA SER A 40 -11.32 -29.22 -5.81
C SER A 40 -10.73 -29.55 -7.18
N SER A 41 -11.18 -30.64 -7.80
CA SER A 41 -10.95 -30.93 -9.21
C SER A 41 -11.77 -29.95 -10.06
N GLY A 42 -11.10 -29.09 -10.82
CA GLY A 42 -11.72 -28.08 -11.68
C GLY A 42 -11.13 -28.10 -13.08
N ALA A 43 -12.01 -28.21 -14.06
CA ALA A 43 -11.81 -28.48 -15.49
C ALA A 43 -10.84 -27.55 -16.24
N SER A 44 -10.19 -28.14 -17.23
CA SER A 44 -9.44 -27.50 -18.31
C SER A 44 -10.34 -26.67 -19.21
N SER A 45 -9.96 -25.41 -19.48
CA SER A 45 -10.44 -24.67 -20.65
C SER A 45 -9.38 -23.71 -21.21
N SER A 46 -9.24 -23.83 -22.53
CA SER A 46 -8.60 -22.96 -23.54
C SER A 46 -7.61 -21.86 -23.12
N SER A 47 -6.38 -22.04 -23.61
CA SER A 47 -5.28 -21.09 -23.70
C SER A 47 -5.67 -19.75 -24.38
N LEU A 48 -5.74 -18.69 -23.59
CA LEU A 48 -5.40 -17.32 -24.00
C LEU A 48 -4.17 -16.92 -23.17
N ARG A 49 -3.10 -16.47 -23.83
CA ARG A 49 -1.86 -16.04 -23.15
C ARG A 49 -2.18 -14.87 -22.21
N SER A 50 -2.16 -15.14 -20.91
CA SER A 50 -2.25 -14.10 -19.88
C SER A 50 -1.05 -13.14 -19.99
N PRO A 51 -1.22 -11.86 -19.68
CA PRO A 51 -0.11 -10.92 -19.53
C PRO A 51 0.99 -11.48 -18.61
N PRO A 52 2.26 -11.11 -18.80
CA PRO A 52 3.38 -11.61 -17.97
C PRO A 52 3.21 -11.39 -16.46
N TRP A 53 2.39 -10.41 -16.05
CA TRP A 53 2.11 -10.09 -14.65
C TRP A 53 0.98 -10.92 -14.02
N ASP A 54 0.27 -11.74 -14.79
CA ASP A 54 -0.77 -12.69 -14.32
C ASP A 54 -0.21 -14.10 -14.04
N ALA A 55 1.07 -14.35 -14.32
CA ALA A 55 1.72 -15.65 -14.11
C ALA A 55 2.06 -15.90 -12.62
N GLY A 56 1.06 -15.77 -11.73
CA GLY A 56 1.12 -16.14 -10.31
C GLY A 56 0.39 -17.46 -10.05
N GLY A 57 0.66 -18.49 -10.84
CA GLY A 57 0.10 -19.84 -10.70
C GLY A 57 1.21 -20.85 -10.41
N GLY A 58 1.84 -20.75 -9.24
CA GLY A 58 2.92 -21.64 -8.82
C GLY A 58 3.24 -21.42 -7.35
N ASN A 59 3.36 -22.50 -6.60
CA ASN A 59 3.56 -22.53 -5.16
C ASN A 59 4.88 -21.83 -4.76
N GLY A 60 4.82 -20.58 -4.29
CA GLY A 60 5.94 -19.80 -3.76
C GLY A 60 6.13 -18.43 -4.43
N THR A 61 6.11 -17.36 -3.62
CA THR A 61 6.53 -15.97 -3.97
C THR A 61 5.73 -15.23 -5.05
N GLY A 62 4.39 -15.22 -4.95
CA GLY A 62 3.54 -14.35 -5.77
C GLY A 62 3.44 -12.92 -5.23
N ARG A 63 3.42 -11.94 -6.12
CA ARG A 63 3.17 -10.51 -5.84
C ARG A 63 2.00 -10.34 -4.86
N SER A 64 2.22 -9.60 -3.79
CA SER A 64 1.25 -9.34 -2.72
C SER A 64 0.00 -8.62 -3.27
N VAL A 65 -1.06 -9.37 -3.57
CA VAL A 65 -2.33 -8.81 -4.07
C VAL A 65 -3.01 -7.99 -2.96
N LEU A 66 -3.49 -6.79 -3.27
CA LEU A 66 -4.25 -5.97 -2.31
C LEU A 66 -5.55 -6.68 -1.96
N ALA A 67 -5.82 -6.83 -0.67
CA ALA A 67 -7.10 -7.31 -0.18
C ALA A 67 -8.23 -6.34 -0.55
N ALA A 68 -9.46 -6.84 -0.67
CA ALA A 68 -10.61 -6.02 -1.08
C ALA A 68 -10.81 -4.76 -0.22
N LYS A 69 -10.58 -4.86 1.10
CA LYS A 69 -10.66 -3.72 2.03
C LYS A 69 -9.53 -2.69 1.84
N GLU A 70 -8.34 -3.15 1.45
CA GLU A 70 -7.18 -2.30 1.18
C GLU A 70 -7.40 -1.52 -0.13
N LEU A 71 -7.83 -2.22 -1.18
CA LEU A 71 -8.19 -1.60 -2.45
C LEU A 71 -9.38 -0.63 -2.30
N ALA A 72 -10.39 -0.98 -1.50
CA ALA A 72 -11.50 -0.09 -1.22
C ALA A 72 -11.04 1.22 -0.56
N LEU A 73 -10.13 1.14 0.41
CA LEU A 73 -9.53 2.32 1.02
C LEU A 73 -8.79 3.17 -0.02
N LEU A 74 -7.89 2.59 -0.83
CA LEU A 74 -7.17 3.32 -1.89
C LEU A 74 -8.11 4.01 -2.88
N ARG A 75 -9.15 3.32 -3.33
CA ARG A 75 -10.16 3.88 -4.23
C ARG A 75 -10.88 5.05 -3.60
N SER A 76 -11.25 4.96 -2.31
CA SER A 76 -11.91 6.06 -1.61
C SER A 76 -11.01 7.28 -1.47
N LEU A 77 -9.71 7.09 -1.21
CA LEU A 77 -8.73 8.17 -1.12
C LEU A 77 -8.57 8.89 -2.45
N VAL A 78 -8.36 8.14 -3.53
CA VAL A 78 -8.24 8.72 -4.88
C VAL A 78 -9.54 9.41 -5.29
N ALA A 79 -10.70 8.78 -5.09
CA ALA A 79 -12.00 9.37 -5.44
C ALA A 79 -12.28 10.68 -4.69
N ALA A 80 -11.90 10.76 -3.40
CA ALA A 80 -12.10 11.97 -2.59
C ALA A 80 -11.22 13.16 -3.02
N ARG A 81 -10.11 12.89 -3.72
CA ARG A 81 -9.18 13.92 -4.19
C ARG A 81 -9.29 14.19 -5.70
N ALA A 82 -9.86 13.26 -6.46
CA ALA A 82 -9.89 13.33 -7.92
C ALA A 82 -10.75 14.51 -8.43
N PRO A 83 -10.31 15.21 -9.50
CA PRO A 83 -9.07 14.96 -10.23
C PRO A 83 -7.85 15.51 -9.47
N CYS A 84 -6.81 14.68 -9.32
CA CYS A 84 -5.61 15.04 -8.55
C CYS A 84 -4.30 14.62 -9.21
N ARG A 85 -3.19 15.05 -8.61
CA ARG A 85 -1.84 14.56 -8.90
C ARG A 85 -1.59 13.31 -8.06
N LEU A 86 -1.67 12.15 -8.68
CA LEU A 86 -1.52 10.82 -8.08
C LEU A 86 -0.14 10.22 -8.42
N LEU A 87 0.67 9.90 -7.42
CA LEU A 87 1.91 9.15 -7.57
C LEU A 87 1.73 7.74 -7.00
N VAL A 88 2.11 6.72 -7.75
CA VAL A 88 2.04 5.33 -7.33
C VAL A 88 3.39 4.67 -7.53
N PHE A 89 4.07 4.34 -6.44
CA PHE A 89 5.16 3.38 -6.46
C PHE A 89 4.54 1.99 -6.43
N GLY A 90 4.68 1.19 -7.49
CA GLY A 90 4.04 -0.13 -7.58
C GLY A 90 3.30 -0.36 -8.89
N LEU A 91 3.43 -1.61 -9.35
CA LEU A 91 3.06 -2.15 -10.68
C LEU A 91 1.68 -2.79 -10.91
N SER A 92 0.68 -2.80 -10.02
CA SER A 92 -0.38 -3.83 -10.16
C SER A 92 -1.58 -3.42 -11.03
N PRO A 93 -2.38 -4.38 -11.55
CA PRO A 93 -3.61 -4.08 -12.27
C PRO A 93 -4.63 -3.33 -11.40
N GLN A 94 -4.69 -3.70 -10.12
CA GLN A 94 -5.52 -3.03 -9.12
C GLN A 94 -5.09 -1.57 -8.95
N LEU A 95 -3.78 -1.28 -9.00
CA LEU A 95 -3.25 0.07 -8.94
C LEU A 95 -3.43 0.85 -10.25
N LEU A 96 -3.26 0.22 -11.42
CA LEU A 96 -3.52 0.86 -12.71
C LEU A 96 -4.97 1.37 -12.79
N ALA A 97 -5.92 0.62 -12.22
CA ALA A 97 -7.33 1.04 -12.17
C ALA A 97 -7.56 2.37 -11.40
N LEU A 98 -6.64 2.79 -10.53
CA LEU A 98 -6.69 4.09 -9.85
C LEU A 98 -6.48 5.25 -10.84
N ALA A 99 -5.68 5.07 -11.90
CA ALA A 99 -5.50 6.08 -12.94
C ALA A 99 -6.81 6.37 -13.67
N LYS A 100 -7.57 5.32 -14.02
CA LYS A 100 -8.89 5.47 -14.66
C LYS A 100 -9.88 6.21 -13.74
N LEU A 101 -9.86 5.90 -12.44
CA LEU A 101 -10.68 6.60 -11.45
C LEU A 101 -10.31 8.09 -11.37
N ASN A 102 -9.02 8.41 -11.35
CA ASN A 102 -8.51 9.78 -11.29
C ASN A 102 -8.84 10.59 -12.56
N SER A 103 -8.73 9.99 -13.75
CA SER A 103 -9.02 10.65 -15.04
C SER A 103 -10.52 10.76 -15.36
N GLY A 104 -11.38 10.00 -14.68
CA GLY A 104 -12.83 10.01 -14.92
C GLY A 104 -13.62 11.00 -14.07
N ALA A 105 -13.00 11.60 -13.05
CA ALA A 105 -13.67 12.47 -12.08
C ALA A 105 -13.64 13.94 -12.52
N GLY A 106 -14.62 14.37 -13.32
CA GLY A 106 -14.99 15.79 -13.49
C GLY A 106 -13.98 16.72 -14.21
N SER A 107 -14.50 17.81 -14.78
CA SER A 107 -13.76 18.82 -15.54
C SER A 107 -13.25 20.00 -14.69
N GLY A 108 -12.96 19.76 -13.41
CA GLY A 108 -12.50 20.80 -12.47
C GLY A 108 -11.04 21.22 -12.71
N ALA A 109 -10.67 22.40 -12.21
CA ALA A 109 -9.46 23.17 -12.57
C ALA A 109 -8.07 22.50 -12.38
N ALA A 110 -7.99 21.28 -11.83
CA ALA A 110 -6.74 20.52 -11.72
C ALA A 110 -6.70 19.43 -12.81
N ALA A 111 -5.72 19.50 -13.71
CA ALA A 111 -5.48 18.44 -14.68
C ALA A 111 -5.09 17.14 -13.95
N ALA A 112 -5.96 16.12 -14.01
CA ALA A 112 -5.66 14.79 -13.48
C ALA A 112 -4.33 14.29 -14.05
N THR A 113 -3.36 14.05 -13.17
CA THR A 113 -2.04 13.55 -13.55
C THR A 113 -1.75 12.31 -12.72
N THR A 114 -1.34 11.23 -13.36
CA THR A 114 -0.92 10.01 -12.66
C THR A 114 0.48 9.60 -13.09
N ALA A 115 1.35 9.26 -12.14
CA ALA A 115 2.65 8.67 -12.42
C ALA A 115 2.78 7.34 -11.68
N PHE A 116 3.15 6.28 -12.42
CA PHE A 116 3.53 4.99 -11.87
C PHE A 116 5.05 4.85 -11.85
N VAL A 117 5.58 4.24 -10.80
CA VAL A 117 6.99 3.91 -10.64
C VAL A 117 7.13 2.40 -10.43
N THR A 118 7.97 1.74 -11.23
CA THR A 118 8.25 0.30 -11.13
C THR A 118 9.75 0.02 -11.22
N ASP A 119 10.19 -1.11 -10.68
CA ASP A 119 11.54 -1.67 -10.81
C ASP A 119 11.72 -2.51 -12.10
N SER A 120 10.63 -3.03 -12.65
CA SER A 120 10.62 -3.90 -13.83
C SER A 120 10.39 -3.11 -15.14
N ALA A 121 11.32 -3.22 -16.09
CA ALA A 121 11.16 -2.64 -17.42
C ALA A 121 10.03 -3.31 -18.21
N GLU A 122 9.92 -4.63 -18.08
CA GLU A 122 8.86 -5.41 -18.70
C GLU A 122 7.48 -4.98 -18.20
N ASP A 123 7.34 -4.80 -16.89
CA ASP A 123 6.10 -4.30 -16.27
C ASP A 123 5.77 -2.90 -16.79
N ALA A 124 6.78 -2.03 -16.90
CA ALA A 124 6.58 -0.68 -17.43
C ALA A 124 6.05 -0.71 -18.88
N ASP A 125 6.63 -1.54 -19.73
CA ASP A 125 6.23 -1.68 -21.14
C ASP A 125 4.86 -2.37 -21.28
N ALA A 126 4.55 -3.33 -20.42
CA ALA A 126 3.21 -3.92 -20.33
C ALA A 126 2.16 -2.89 -19.90
N ALA A 127 2.44 -2.08 -18.87
CA ALA A 127 1.52 -1.04 -18.40
C ALA A 127 1.28 0.03 -19.46
N ARG A 128 2.32 0.50 -20.16
CA ARG A 128 2.16 1.49 -21.25
C ARG A 128 1.24 0.97 -22.36
N ARG A 129 1.38 -0.30 -22.74
CA ARG A 129 0.48 -0.93 -23.74
C ARG A 129 -0.97 -0.98 -23.25
N VAL A 130 -1.19 -1.38 -22.01
CA VAL A 130 -2.54 -1.42 -21.40
C VAL A 130 -3.15 -0.01 -21.36
N LEU A 131 -2.41 0.98 -20.84
CA LEU A 131 -2.86 2.36 -20.71
C LEU A 131 -3.17 3.01 -22.07
N GLY A 132 -2.37 2.71 -23.11
CA GLY A 132 -2.62 3.22 -24.47
C GLY A 132 -3.93 2.75 -25.09
N SER A 133 -4.50 1.64 -24.59
CA SER A 133 -5.82 1.15 -25.02
C SER A 133 -6.99 1.79 -24.27
N TRP A 134 -6.74 2.46 -23.14
CA TRP A 134 -7.78 2.98 -22.27
C TRP A 134 -8.27 4.36 -22.72
N ARG A 135 -9.59 4.58 -22.54
CA ARG A 135 -10.25 5.86 -22.78
C ARG A 135 -10.84 6.40 -21.47
N GLY A 136 -10.72 7.70 -21.28
CA GLY A 136 -11.21 8.45 -20.12
C GLY A 136 -12.65 8.93 -20.30
N GLY A 137 -13.11 9.77 -19.39
CA GLY A 137 -14.40 10.46 -19.53
C GLY A 137 -14.40 11.31 -20.82
N GLY A 138 -15.43 11.15 -21.66
CA GLY A 138 -15.52 11.84 -22.95
C GLY A 138 -14.74 11.20 -24.11
N GLY A 139 -14.19 9.99 -23.94
CA GLY A 139 -13.61 9.20 -25.05
C GLY A 139 -12.17 9.55 -25.45
N ALA A 140 -11.57 10.55 -24.80
CA ALA A 140 -10.15 10.90 -24.95
C ALA A 140 -9.25 9.77 -24.40
N ARG A 141 -8.06 9.59 -25.01
CA ARG A 141 -7.07 8.65 -24.48
C ARG A 141 -6.52 9.20 -23.16
N ILE A 142 -6.29 8.32 -22.19
CA ILE A 142 -5.72 8.71 -20.89
C ILE A 142 -4.19 8.65 -20.88
N ASP A 143 -3.57 8.15 -21.94
CA ASP A 143 -2.11 7.95 -22.06
C ASP A 143 -1.32 9.26 -21.92
N SER A 144 -1.89 10.39 -22.35
CA SER A 144 -1.29 11.72 -22.15
C SER A 144 -1.31 12.21 -20.70
N ALA A 145 -2.17 11.64 -19.84
CA ALA A 145 -2.33 11.99 -18.44
C ALA A 145 -1.61 11.02 -17.48
N VAL A 146 -1.08 9.90 -18.00
CA VAL A 146 -0.46 8.84 -17.20
C VAL A 146 0.98 8.58 -17.64
N ALA A 147 1.94 8.82 -16.76
CA ALA A 147 3.34 8.49 -16.97
C ALA A 147 3.71 7.18 -16.26
N VAL A 148 4.63 6.41 -16.85
CA VAL A 148 5.20 5.19 -16.23
C VAL A 148 6.71 5.30 -16.26
N HIS A 149 7.32 5.31 -15.08
CA HIS A 149 8.76 5.47 -14.88
C HIS A 149 9.39 4.23 -14.28
N ARG A 150 10.63 3.96 -14.68
CA ARG A 150 11.45 2.91 -14.07
C ARG A 150 12.38 3.53 -13.03
N ALA A 151 12.30 3.05 -11.80
CA ALA A 151 13.26 3.38 -10.75
C ALA A 151 14.31 2.28 -10.62
N ARG A 152 15.52 2.67 -10.21
CA ARG A 152 16.56 1.76 -9.75
C ARG A 152 16.59 1.78 -8.23
N TYR A 153 16.33 0.63 -7.63
CA TYR A 153 16.46 0.40 -6.20
C TYR A 153 17.78 -0.30 -5.94
N ARG A 154 18.58 0.24 -5.01
CA ARG A 154 19.94 -0.26 -4.74
C ARG A 154 20.04 -1.07 -3.46
N ASP A 155 19.14 -0.80 -2.51
CA ASP A 155 19.22 -1.30 -1.15
C ASP A 155 18.35 -2.54 -0.98
N ALA A 156 18.95 -3.63 -0.48
CA ALA A 156 18.23 -4.84 -0.14
C ALA A 156 17.42 -4.67 1.16
N ALA A 157 16.27 -5.31 1.30
CA ALA A 157 15.41 -5.20 2.48
C ALA A 157 16.14 -5.54 3.80
N ALA A 158 17.10 -6.47 3.76
CA ALA A 158 17.95 -6.86 4.89
C ALA A 158 18.81 -5.69 5.42
N GLU A 159 19.09 -4.68 4.59
CA GLU A 159 19.90 -3.52 4.95
C GLU A 159 19.11 -2.41 5.64
N ALA A 160 17.81 -2.60 5.86
CA ALA A 160 16.90 -1.58 6.38
C ALA A 160 17.39 -0.98 7.71
N TRP A 161 17.81 -1.82 8.67
CA TRP A 161 18.27 -1.30 9.96
C TRP A 161 19.59 -0.51 9.87
N PRO A 162 20.66 -1.03 9.24
CA PRO A 162 21.87 -0.24 8.98
C PRO A 162 21.61 1.09 8.27
N LEU A 163 20.72 1.10 7.26
CA LEU A 163 20.37 2.30 6.51
C LEU A 163 19.64 3.33 7.36
N LEU A 164 18.64 2.89 8.14
CA LEU A 164 17.89 3.76 9.04
C LEU A 164 18.81 4.42 10.08
N ARG A 165 19.72 3.64 10.69
CA ARG A 165 20.71 4.19 11.64
C ARG A 165 21.61 5.25 11.00
N ARG A 166 22.13 5.00 9.80
CA ARG A 166 22.95 5.98 9.07
C ARG A 166 22.16 7.23 8.71
N ALA A 167 20.90 7.08 8.27
CA ALA A 167 20.04 8.18 7.91
C ALA A 167 19.73 9.08 9.11
N ARG A 168 19.43 8.52 10.29
CA ARG A 168 19.21 9.26 11.53
C ARG A 168 20.39 10.15 11.93
N GLY A 169 21.61 9.69 11.69
CA GLY A 169 22.83 10.46 11.97
C GLY A 169 23.21 11.48 10.90
N SER A 170 22.52 11.50 9.75
CA SER A 170 22.90 12.32 8.60
C SER A 170 22.04 13.58 8.47
N PRO A 171 22.62 14.79 8.53
CA PRO A 171 21.90 16.02 8.24
C PRO A 171 21.25 16.04 6.85
N ALA A 172 21.85 15.36 5.86
CA ALA A 172 21.29 15.27 4.51
C ALA A 172 19.97 14.48 4.46
N CYS A 173 19.73 13.59 5.43
CA CYS A 173 18.51 12.79 5.53
C CYS A 173 17.44 13.39 6.45
N ARG A 174 17.65 14.61 6.94
CA ARG A 174 16.60 15.40 7.60
C ARG A 174 15.50 15.78 6.61
N ARG A 175 14.41 16.36 7.13
CA ARG A 175 13.32 16.89 6.31
C ARG A 175 13.90 17.86 5.25
N PRO A 176 13.68 17.62 3.95
CA PRO A 176 14.21 18.52 2.93
C PRO A 176 13.47 19.87 2.96
N THR A 177 14.22 20.97 2.85
CA THR A 177 13.70 22.35 2.82
C THR A 177 13.59 22.92 1.40
N GLY A 178 14.09 22.19 0.40
CA GLY A 178 13.98 22.48 -1.03
C GLY A 178 13.55 21.24 -1.80
N THR A 179 13.91 21.11 -3.08
CA THR A 179 13.47 19.95 -3.86
C THR A 179 14.06 18.65 -3.34
N VAL A 180 13.26 17.57 -3.31
CA VAL A 180 13.68 16.24 -2.81
C VAL A 180 14.94 15.75 -3.52
N ARG A 181 15.03 16.03 -4.83
CA ARG A 181 16.19 15.72 -5.67
C ARG A 181 17.52 16.29 -5.17
N LYS A 182 17.50 17.40 -4.43
CA LYS A 182 18.70 18.09 -3.91
C LYS A 182 19.01 17.78 -2.44
N SER A 183 18.23 16.91 -1.78
CA SER A 183 18.41 16.62 -0.34
C SER A 183 19.76 15.97 0.00
N GLY A 184 20.39 15.24 -0.93
CA GLY A 184 21.66 14.56 -0.69
C GLY A 184 21.56 13.30 0.19
N CYS A 185 20.35 12.96 0.68
CA CYS A 185 20.15 11.73 1.43
C CYS A 185 20.30 10.49 0.52
N PRO A 186 21.08 9.47 0.94
CA PRO A 186 21.22 8.23 0.17
C PRO A 186 19.92 7.46 -0.05
N LEU A 187 18.91 7.67 0.80
CA LEU A 187 17.59 7.00 0.68
C LEU A 187 16.73 7.55 -0.47
N VAL A 188 17.09 8.68 -1.06
CA VAL A 188 16.29 9.29 -2.15
C VAL A 188 16.43 8.44 -3.40
N LEU A 189 15.30 8.16 -4.05
CA LEU A 189 15.25 7.51 -5.36
C LEU A 189 15.68 8.50 -6.48
N THR A 190 16.97 8.84 -6.51
CA THR A 190 17.56 9.82 -7.45
C THR A 190 17.51 9.40 -8.92
N SER A 191 17.20 8.13 -9.20
CA SER A 191 16.96 7.63 -10.56
C SER A 191 15.62 8.11 -11.15
N LEU A 192 14.72 8.63 -10.32
CA LEU A 192 13.45 9.18 -10.77
C LEU A 192 13.63 10.52 -11.49
N PRO A 193 12.80 10.80 -12.51
CA PRO A 193 12.97 12.00 -13.29
C PRO A 193 12.42 13.23 -12.56
N ARG A 194 12.75 14.42 -13.08
CA ARG A 194 12.45 15.70 -12.40
C ARG A 194 10.95 15.94 -12.27
N GLU A 195 10.16 15.52 -13.24
CA GLU A 195 8.70 15.60 -13.19
C GLU A 195 8.08 14.82 -12.04
N VAL A 196 8.80 13.86 -11.45
CA VAL A 196 8.39 13.16 -10.22
C VAL A 196 8.93 13.86 -8.98
N LEU A 197 10.24 14.16 -8.96
CA LEU A 197 10.93 14.64 -7.76
C LEU A 197 10.75 16.14 -7.45
N ASP A 198 10.45 16.94 -8.47
CA ASP A 198 10.25 18.39 -8.35
C ASP A 198 8.74 18.76 -8.37
N ALA A 199 7.85 17.76 -8.49
CA ALA A 199 6.39 17.94 -8.51
C ALA A 199 5.75 17.87 -7.12
N ARG A 200 4.66 18.63 -6.94
CA ARG A 200 3.69 18.43 -5.86
C ARG A 200 2.80 17.22 -6.16
N TRP A 201 2.48 16.43 -5.14
CA TRP A 201 1.54 15.31 -5.24
C TRP A 201 0.42 15.50 -4.21
N ASP A 202 -0.80 15.09 -4.56
CA ASP A 202 -1.95 15.14 -3.65
C ASP A 202 -2.16 13.81 -2.94
N VAL A 203 -1.91 12.72 -3.67
CA VAL A 203 -2.00 11.34 -3.18
C VAL A 203 -0.74 10.59 -3.61
N VAL A 204 -0.09 9.89 -2.67
CA VAL A 204 1.05 9.02 -2.91
C VAL A 204 0.75 7.62 -2.41
N VAL A 205 0.87 6.60 -3.27
CA VAL A 205 0.69 5.19 -2.91
C VAL A 205 2.03 4.48 -2.98
N VAL A 206 2.38 3.76 -1.92
CA VAL A 206 3.62 3.00 -1.77
C VAL A 206 3.30 1.51 -1.74
N ASP A 207 3.33 0.90 -2.93
CA ASP A 207 3.18 -0.54 -3.20
C ASP A 207 4.37 -1.16 -3.99
N GLY A 208 5.47 -0.44 -4.18
CA GLY A 208 6.71 -0.96 -4.78
C GLY A 208 7.98 -0.55 -4.01
N PRO A 209 9.13 -1.22 -4.23
CA PRO A 209 9.40 -2.23 -5.27
C PRO A 209 8.79 -3.61 -5.00
N SER A 210 8.93 -4.53 -5.97
CA SER A 210 8.26 -5.85 -5.94
C SER A 210 8.89 -6.85 -4.94
N GLY A 211 10.05 -6.54 -4.38
CA GLY A 211 10.84 -7.44 -3.53
C GLY A 211 10.12 -7.94 -2.28
N ALA A 212 10.08 -9.26 -2.10
CA ALA A 212 9.52 -9.97 -0.95
C ALA A 212 10.61 -10.59 -0.04
N ALA A 213 11.79 -10.90 -0.59
CA ALA A 213 12.89 -11.52 0.15
C ALA A 213 13.85 -10.49 0.79
N PRO A 214 14.62 -10.87 1.83
CA PRO A 214 15.59 -9.98 2.47
C PRO A 214 16.66 -9.42 1.53
N GLU A 215 17.11 -10.20 0.56
CA GLU A 215 18.13 -9.85 -0.45
C GLU A 215 17.58 -9.03 -1.61
N GLU A 216 16.25 -8.99 -1.76
CA GLU A 216 15.58 -8.23 -2.79
C GLU A 216 15.41 -6.76 -2.39
N PRO A 217 15.18 -5.85 -3.36
CA PRO A 217 14.97 -4.45 -3.07
C PRO A 217 13.86 -4.20 -2.04
N GLY A 218 14.17 -3.40 -1.03
CA GLY A 218 13.21 -3.00 0.01
C GLY A 218 12.57 -1.64 -0.24
N ARG A 219 11.48 -1.34 0.49
CA ARG A 219 10.70 -0.10 0.36
C ARG A 219 11.28 1.10 1.12
N MET A 220 12.48 0.97 1.70
CA MET A 220 13.15 2.01 2.49
C MET A 220 13.23 3.34 1.75
N GLY A 221 13.83 3.34 0.55
CA GLY A 221 13.99 4.54 -0.25
C GLY A 221 12.67 5.08 -0.80
N THR A 222 11.71 4.20 -1.09
CA THR A 222 10.36 4.60 -1.52
C THR A 222 9.63 5.37 -0.44
N ILE A 223 9.60 4.84 0.80
CA ILE A 223 8.90 5.47 1.93
C ILE A 223 9.56 6.80 2.28
N TYR A 224 10.90 6.85 2.33
CA TYR A 224 11.62 8.11 2.54
C TYR A 224 11.28 9.14 1.45
N THR A 225 11.33 8.75 0.18
CA THR A 225 11.06 9.66 -0.95
C THR A 225 9.61 10.15 -0.92
N ALA A 226 8.64 9.29 -0.61
CA ALA A 226 7.24 9.65 -0.46
C ALA A 226 7.03 10.66 0.69
N ALA A 227 7.62 10.41 1.86
CA ALA A 227 7.57 11.33 2.99
C ALA A 227 8.23 12.68 2.68
N ALA A 228 9.39 12.67 2.01
CA ALA A 228 10.08 13.87 1.58
C ALA A 228 9.22 14.70 0.61
N LEU A 229 8.61 14.07 -0.40
CA LEU A 229 7.71 14.73 -1.36
C LEU A 229 6.49 15.33 -0.65
N ALA A 230 5.92 14.63 0.33
CA ALA A 230 4.78 15.11 1.10
C ALA A 230 5.10 16.33 1.99
N ARG A 231 6.37 16.52 2.39
CA ARG A 231 6.80 17.57 3.34
C ARG A 231 7.43 18.80 2.70
N VAL A 232 7.99 18.68 1.50
CA VAL A 232 8.69 19.77 0.78
C VAL A 232 7.74 20.89 0.34
N VAL A 233 6.46 20.60 0.20
CA VAL A 233 5.47 21.58 -0.26
C VAL A 233 4.98 22.42 0.92
N ALA A 234 5.73 23.48 1.26
CA ALA A 234 5.31 24.47 2.24
C ALA A 234 4.05 25.22 1.74
N GLY A 235 2.98 25.22 2.54
CA GLY A 235 1.83 26.12 2.34
C GLY A 235 0.67 25.60 1.47
N GLY A 236 0.51 24.29 1.29
CA GLY A 236 -0.62 23.71 0.54
C GLY A 236 -1.46 22.71 1.34
N GLU A 237 -2.51 22.19 0.69
CA GLU A 237 -3.33 21.11 1.23
C GLU A 237 -2.48 19.89 1.63
N PRO A 238 -2.84 19.18 2.71
CA PRO A 238 -2.17 17.94 3.12
C PRO A 238 -2.10 16.91 1.98
N VAL A 239 -1.04 16.11 2.03
CA VAL A 239 -0.81 15.00 1.10
C VAL A 239 -1.26 13.70 1.77
N ASP A 240 -2.12 12.95 1.10
CA ASP A 240 -2.51 11.62 1.55
C ASP A 240 -1.46 10.60 1.08
N VAL A 241 -0.81 9.90 2.01
CA VAL A 241 0.19 8.88 1.72
C VAL A 241 -0.31 7.51 2.20
N ALA A 242 -0.42 6.54 1.30
CA ALA A 242 -0.82 5.18 1.62
C ALA A 242 0.36 4.22 1.47
N VAL A 243 0.68 3.44 2.51
CA VAL A 243 1.79 2.47 2.52
C VAL A 243 1.24 1.07 2.72
N HIS A 244 1.53 0.17 1.78
CA HIS A 244 1.11 -1.24 1.82
C HIS A 244 2.20 -2.15 2.42
N ASP A 245 1.83 -3.39 2.76
CA ASP A 245 2.67 -4.40 3.42
C ASP A 245 3.27 -3.94 4.78
N VAL A 246 2.57 -3.11 5.56
CA VAL A 246 3.05 -2.63 6.88
C VAL A 246 3.04 -3.70 7.99
N ASP A 247 2.56 -4.89 7.67
CA ASP A 247 2.77 -6.10 8.48
C ASP A 247 4.25 -6.53 8.49
N ARG A 248 5.01 -6.17 7.46
CA ARG A 248 6.47 -6.35 7.40
C ARG A 248 7.21 -5.27 8.20
N THR A 249 8.36 -5.67 8.74
CA THR A 249 9.16 -4.83 9.65
C THR A 249 9.73 -3.58 8.99
N VAL A 250 10.21 -3.70 7.74
CA VAL A 250 10.86 -2.59 7.01
C VAL A 250 9.88 -1.44 6.79
N GLU A 251 8.72 -1.77 6.25
CA GLU A 251 7.66 -0.84 5.87
C GLU A 251 7.12 -0.14 7.12
N ARG A 252 6.89 -0.91 8.19
CA ARG A 252 6.45 -0.36 9.48
C ARG A 252 7.45 0.64 10.06
N TRP A 253 8.72 0.26 10.16
CA TRP A 253 9.74 1.12 10.76
C TRP A 253 9.95 2.42 9.98
N TYR A 254 10.02 2.32 8.66
CA TYR A 254 10.23 3.49 7.81
C TYR A 254 8.98 4.38 7.75
N ALA A 255 7.78 3.81 7.78
CA ALA A 255 6.54 4.60 7.86
C ALA A 255 6.48 5.41 9.16
N TRP A 256 6.77 4.79 10.31
CA TRP A 256 6.84 5.53 11.57
C TRP A 256 7.94 6.58 11.63
N GLU A 257 9.13 6.28 11.11
CA GLU A 257 10.23 7.23 11.09
C GLU A 257 9.92 8.50 10.28
N TYR A 258 9.32 8.34 9.10
CA TYR A 258 9.26 9.43 8.11
C TYR A 258 7.85 9.99 7.88
N LEU A 259 6.80 9.20 8.09
CA LEU A 259 5.41 9.64 7.94
C LEU A 259 4.77 10.01 9.28
N CYS A 260 5.34 9.59 10.40
CA CYS A 260 4.93 9.92 11.77
C CYS A 260 3.59 9.32 12.20
N GLU A 261 3.54 8.81 13.42
CA GLU A 261 2.32 8.23 14.00
C GLU A 261 1.18 9.24 14.10
N ASP A 262 1.47 10.49 14.46
CA ASP A 262 0.48 11.57 14.55
C ASP A 262 -0.26 11.86 13.23
N ASN A 263 0.32 11.49 12.10
CA ASN A 263 -0.31 11.67 10.79
C ASN A 263 -1.14 10.45 10.36
N LEU A 264 -1.17 9.35 11.12
CA LEU A 264 -1.92 8.15 10.77
C LEU A 264 -3.44 8.42 10.87
N VAL A 265 -4.13 8.28 9.75
CA VAL A 265 -5.59 8.50 9.68
C VAL A 265 -6.36 7.18 9.68
N ALA A 266 -5.83 6.16 9.01
CA ALA A 266 -6.50 4.86 8.94
C ALA A 266 -5.51 3.70 8.76
N ALA A 267 -5.85 2.56 9.34
CA ALA A 267 -5.21 1.28 9.09
C ALA A 267 -6.27 0.26 8.64
N LYS A 268 -6.09 -0.37 7.48
CA LYS A 268 -6.99 -1.40 6.94
C LYS A 268 -6.18 -2.55 6.40
N GLY A 269 -6.20 -3.69 7.09
CA GLY A 269 -5.33 -4.81 6.72
C GLY A 269 -3.86 -4.43 6.84
N ARG A 270 -3.12 -4.61 5.75
CA ARG A 270 -1.69 -4.28 5.62
C ARG A 270 -1.45 -2.90 5.02
N LEU A 271 -2.51 -2.12 4.81
CA LEU A 271 -2.43 -0.76 4.28
C LEU A 271 -2.63 0.26 5.40
N TRP A 272 -1.67 1.15 5.54
CA TRP A 272 -1.77 2.35 6.38
C TRP A 272 -1.96 3.59 5.50
N HIS A 273 -2.79 4.51 5.96
CA HIS A 273 -3.03 5.81 5.33
C HIS A 273 -2.66 6.92 6.31
N PHE A 274 -1.81 7.81 5.83
CA PHE A 274 -1.31 8.98 6.52
C PHE A 274 -1.81 10.24 5.81
N ARG A 275 -2.06 11.30 6.59
CA ARG A 275 -2.32 12.64 6.06
C ARG A 275 -1.23 13.58 6.54
N VAL A 276 -0.29 13.88 5.64
CA VAL A 276 0.93 14.63 5.94
C VAL A 276 0.73 16.09 5.55
N GLY A 277 0.67 16.97 6.56
CA GLY A 277 0.56 18.42 6.36
C GLY A 277 1.93 19.12 6.30
N ALA A 278 1.91 20.44 6.09
CA ALA A 278 3.12 21.27 6.12
C ALA A 278 3.68 21.48 7.55
N GLY A 279 2.83 21.31 8.59
CA GLY A 279 3.19 21.47 10.00
C GLY A 279 4.17 20.41 10.51
N GLY A 280 4.86 20.70 11.60
CA GLY A 280 5.90 19.83 12.18
C GLY A 280 7.23 20.58 12.34
N PRO A 281 8.29 19.88 12.77
CA PRO A 281 9.58 20.50 13.03
C PRO A 281 10.22 20.99 11.70
N PRO A 282 11.02 22.07 11.74
CA PRO A 282 11.66 22.61 10.54
C PRO A 282 12.74 21.68 9.96
N ASP A 283 13.41 20.89 10.81
CA ASP A 283 14.56 20.06 10.45
C ASP A 283 14.37 18.56 10.76
N ALA A 284 13.14 18.14 11.07
CA ALA A 284 12.81 16.73 11.32
C ALA A 284 11.45 16.37 10.70
N PHE A 285 11.24 15.08 10.46
CA PHE A 285 9.99 14.57 9.91
C PHE A 285 8.87 14.56 10.95
N CYS A 286 9.19 14.11 12.16
CA CYS A 286 8.24 13.87 13.25
C CYS A 286 8.57 14.72 14.46
N ASN A 287 7.54 15.10 15.22
CA ASN A 287 7.73 15.75 16.50
C ASN A 287 8.28 14.72 17.49
N THR A 288 9.44 15.00 18.08
CA THR A 288 10.00 14.18 19.18
C THR A 288 9.55 14.71 20.54
N GLY A 289 8.29 15.19 20.63
CA GLY A 289 7.71 15.54 21.93
C GLY A 289 7.44 14.27 22.74
N PRO A 290 7.58 14.28 24.07
CA PRO A 290 7.10 13.15 24.87
C PRO A 290 5.62 12.96 24.58
N ALA A 291 5.20 11.73 24.29
CA ALA A 291 3.79 11.39 24.15
C ALA A 291 3.06 11.88 25.40
N GLN A 292 2.22 12.91 25.25
CA GLN A 292 1.35 13.33 26.34
C GLN A 292 0.27 12.27 26.46
N ILE A 293 0.49 11.34 27.39
CA ILE A 293 -0.56 10.47 27.90
C ILE A 293 -1.49 11.39 28.69
N LEU A 294 -2.62 11.77 28.08
CA LEU A 294 -3.77 12.36 28.77
C LEU A 294 -4.61 11.26 29.41
#